data_AF-A0A9D7I505-F1
#
_entry.id   AF-A0A9D7I505-F1
#
_cell.length_a   1.000
_cell.length_b   1.000
_cell.length_c   1.000
_cell.angle_alpha   90.00
_cell.angle_beta   90.00
_cell.angle_gamma   90.00
#
_symmetry.space_group_name_H-M   'P 1'
#
loop_
_entity.id
_entity.type
_entity.pdbx_description
1 polymer ?
#
loop_
_entity_poly.entity_id
_entity_poly.type
_entity_poly.pdbx_seq_one_letter_code
_entity_poly.pdbx_strand_id
1 'polypeptide(L)'
;MMTGSLQNFIAERGYADSFLYFGSKKTREVFARIEFVDNRATDNYQFRLTHAAGDILIFTEETLSYHLNTNPKSYTLQLNPAVRESDLLEYVKRPDENLKDKQTASVILKLLRNCKVFHFHDTSMNARVRGQGYIEDNHYLNSDGGNLAAFLFRLKENPETFPYYMKFVRYIQKVMPQFGDFDLAPSERNKNYIALNWRDKNSSQYLFGPHQISDGSLRFMCLATLLLQPQSLLQRNYIG
;
A
#
# COMPACT_ATOMS: atom_id res chain seq x y z
N MET A 1 -10.48 5.91 -3.44
CA MET A 1 -11.74 6.04 -2.69
C MET A 1 -11.60 7.06 -1.56
N MET A 2 -10.70 6.90 -0.59
CA MET A 2 -10.63 7.79 0.60
C MET A 2 -10.12 9.23 0.36
N THR A 3 -9.74 9.55 -0.88
CA THR A 3 -9.20 10.84 -1.33
C THR A 3 -10.21 11.67 -2.12
N GLY A 4 -11.41 11.17 -2.37
CA GLY A 4 -12.42 11.85 -3.20
C GLY A 4 -12.02 11.99 -4.68
N SER A 5 -11.18 11.07 -5.17
CA SER A 5 -10.60 11.11 -6.51
C SER A 5 -10.96 9.88 -7.36
N LEU A 6 -12.03 9.15 -7.01
CA LEU A 6 -12.44 7.95 -7.75
C LEU A 6 -12.83 8.31 -9.19
N GLN A 7 -13.56 9.40 -9.40
CA GLN A 7 -14.02 9.78 -10.73
C GLN A 7 -12.85 10.11 -11.67
N ASN A 8 -11.86 10.86 -11.19
CA ASN A 8 -10.64 11.15 -11.96
C ASN A 8 -9.87 9.86 -12.29
N PHE A 9 -9.73 8.96 -11.32
CA PHE A 9 -9.06 7.69 -11.51
C PHE A 9 -9.73 6.80 -12.56
N ILE A 10 -11.06 6.79 -12.61
CA ILE A 10 -11.82 6.05 -13.61
C ILE A 10 -11.64 6.68 -14.99
N ALA A 11 -11.75 8.02 -15.08
CA ALA A 11 -11.61 8.75 -16.34
C ALA A 11 -10.21 8.56 -16.96
N GLU A 12 -9.14 8.60 -16.17
CA GLU A 12 -7.76 8.41 -16.63
C GLU A 12 -7.48 7.00 -17.18
N ARG A 13 -8.36 6.02 -16.93
CA ARG A 13 -8.15 4.60 -17.25
C ARG A 13 -9.17 4.03 -18.23
N GLY A 14 -9.75 4.90 -19.05
CA GLY A 14 -10.69 4.50 -20.09
C GLY A 14 -12.13 4.35 -19.59
N TYR A 15 -12.51 5.13 -18.57
CA TYR A 15 -13.89 5.26 -18.08
C TYR A 15 -14.47 3.96 -17.51
N ALA A 16 -15.75 3.96 -17.11
CA ALA A 16 -16.36 2.90 -16.31
C ALA A 16 -16.42 1.55 -17.01
N ASP A 17 -16.70 1.51 -18.31
CA ASP A 17 -16.80 0.26 -19.07
C ASP A 17 -15.52 -0.58 -18.99
N SER A 18 -14.35 0.07 -18.96
CA SER A 18 -13.04 -0.58 -18.86
C SER A 18 -12.79 -1.32 -17.54
N PHE A 19 -13.52 -0.97 -16.48
CA PHE A 19 -13.42 -1.64 -15.17
C PHE A 19 -14.38 -2.81 -15.01
N LEU A 20 -15.30 -3.00 -15.96
CA LEU A 20 -16.34 -4.02 -15.92
C LEU A 20 -15.94 -5.19 -16.82
N TYR A 21 -16.15 -6.41 -16.34
CA TYR A 21 -15.76 -7.61 -17.10
C TYR A 21 -16.58 -7.73 -18.39
N PHE A 22 -15.90 -7.55 -19.53
CA PHE A 22 -16.52 -7.40 -20.86
C PHE A 22 -17.56 -6.27 -20.93
N GLY A 23 -17.30 -5.19 -20.20
CA GLY A 23 -18.11 -3.98 -20.21
C GLY A 23 -19.45 -4.09 -19.47
N SER A 24 -20.09 -2.94 -19.37
CA SER A 24 -21.38 -2.67 -18.71
C SER A 24 -22.52 -3.55 -19.20
N LYS A 25 -22.47 -4.03 -20.46
CA LYS A 25 -23.47 -4.96 -20.99
C LYS A 25 -23.44 -6.33 -20.30
N LYS A 26 -22.25 -6.82 -19.93
CA LYS A 26 -22.07 -8.15 -19.34
C LYS A 26 -21.94 -8.08 -17.82
N THR A 27 -21.22 -7.08 -17.29
CA THR A 27 -21.07 -6.87 -15.86
C THR A 27 -21.47 -5.43 -15.55
N ARG A 28 -22.56 -5.25 -14.79
CA ARG A 28 -23.15 -3.93 -14.52
C ARG A 28 -22.61 -3.25 -13.28
N GLU A 29 -22.01 -4.03 -12.39
CA GLU A 29 -21.65 -3.59 -11.05
C GLU A 29 -20.33 -4.20 -10.58
N VAL A 30 -19.67 -3.47 -9.69
CA VAL A 30 -18.55 -3.93 -8.89
C VAL A 30 -19.00 -3.95 -7.44
N PHE A 31 -18.79 -5.08 -6.78
CA PHE A 31 -19.08 -5.26 -5.35
C PHE A 31 -17.79 -5.57 -4.60
N ALA A 32 -17.61 -4.95 -3.44
CA ALA A 32 -16.53 -5.31 -2.53
C ALA A 32 -16.98 -5.26 -1.07
N ARG A 33 -16.37 -6.16 -0.29
CA ARG A 33 -16.51 -6.23 1.17
C ARG A 33 -15.13 -6.36 1.79
N ILE A 34 -14.83 -5.49 2.75
CA ILE A 34 -13.60 -5.49 3.52
C ILE A 34 -13.97 -5.73 4.98
N GLU A 35 -13.38 -6.76 5.57
CA GLU A 35 -13.61 -7.14 6.96
C GLU A 35 -12.35 -6.92 7.78
N PHE A 36 -12.50 -6.25 8.92
CA PHE A 36 -11.46 -6.02 9.91
C PHE A 36 -11.85 -6.73 11.20
N VAL A 37 -11.00 -7.64 11.66
CA VAL A 37 -11.29 -8.48 12.83
C VAL A 37 -10.25 -8.21 13.91
N ASP A 38 -10.72 -7.96 15.13
CA ASP A 38 -9.90 -7.98 16.33
C ASP A 38 -10.52 -8.92 17.40
N ASN A 39 -9.88 -9.00 18.58
CA ASN A 39 -10.31 -9.91 19.64
C ASN A 39 -11.69 -9.55 20.24
N ARG A 40 -12.19 -8.33 20.03
CA ARG A 40 -13.39 -7.78 20.64
C ARG A 40 -14.53 -7.59 19.65
N ALA A 41 -14.21 -7.23 18.41
CA ALA A 41 -15.19 -6.87 17.40
C ALA A 41 -14.72 -7.16 15.96
N THR A 42 -15.71 -7.16 15.07
CA THR A 42 -15.55 -7.19 13.62
C THR A 42 -16.18 -5.93 13.03
N ASP A 43 -15.38 -5.16 12.29
CA ASP A 43 -15.83 -4.01 11.49
C ASP A 43 -15.90 -4.42 10.01
N ASN A 44 -16.95 -3.99 9.32
CA ASN A 44 -17.16 -4.30 7.90
C ASN A 44 -17.40 -3.02 7.10
N TYR A 45 -16.69 -2.88 5.99
CA TYR A 45 -16.93 -1.88 4.97
C TYR A 45 -17.35 -2.57 3.67
N GLN A 46 -18.55 -2.28 3.20
CA GLN A 46 -19.12 -2.85 1.99
C GLN A 46 -19.57 -1.74 1.05
N PHE A 47 -19.36 -1.92 -0.26
CA PHE A 47 -19.93 -1.02 -1.24
C PHE A 47 -20.26 -1.72 -2.56
N ARG A 48 -21.17 -1.09 -3.32
CA ARG A 48 -21.51 -1.44 -4.70
C ARG A 48 -21.37 -0.21 -5.58
N LEU A 49 -20.59 -0.36 -6.64
CA LEU A 49 -20.44 0.62 -7.71
C LEU A 49 -21.19 0.13 -8.93
N THR A 50 -22.04 0.96 -9.53
CA THR A 50 -22.83 0.60 -10.72
C THR A 50 -22.49 1.54 -11.87
N HIS A 51 -22.46 0.99 -13.09
CA HIS A 51 -22.35 1.79 -14.32
C HIS A 51 -23.54 2.76 -14.45
N ALA A 52 -23.24 4.03 -14.72
CA ALA A 52 -24.25 5.06 -14.91
C ALA A 52 -24.00 5.87 -16.19
N ALA A 53 -25.01 6.67 -16.57
CA ALA A 53 -24.93 7.55 -17.73
C ALA A 53 -23.70 8.47 -17.67
N GLY A 54 -23.03 8.64 -18.81
CA GLY A 54 -21.75 9.34 -18.90
C GLY A 54 -20.52 8.46 -18.71
N ASP A 55 -20.71 7.13 -18.72
CA ASP A 55 -19.63 6.13 -18.59
C ASP A 55 -18.83 6.28 -17.29
N ILE A 56 -19.57 6.45 -16.19
CA ILE A 56 -19.02 6.59 -14.84
C ILE A 56 -19.49 5.43 -13.95
N LEU A 57 -18.78 5.23 -12.83
CA LEU A 57 -19.25 4.38 -11.74
C LEU A 57 -19.74 5.26 -10.59
N ILE A 58 -20.90 4.94 -10.05
CA ILE A 58 -21.48 5.61 -8.88
C ILE A 58 -21.72 4.61 -7.76
N PHE A 59 -21.62 5.06 -6.51
CA PHE A 59 -21.99 4.27 -5.34
C PHE A 59 -23.51 4.12 -5.31
N THR A 60 -23.99 2.90 -5.45
CA THR A 60 -25.41 2.57 -5.26
C THR A 60 -25.68 2.02 -3.86
N GLU A 61 -24.66 1.43 -3.24
CA GLU A 61 -24.67 0.98 -1.85
C GLU A 61 -23.32 1.31 -1.22
N GLU A 62 -23.33 1.83 0.00
CA GLU A 62 -22.15 1.94 0.85
C GLU A 62 -22.61 1.71 2.29
N THR A 63 -22.12 0.65 2.90
CA THR A 63 -22.62 0.13 4.17
C THR A 63 -21.46 -0.11 5.13
N LEU A 64 -21.64 0.36 6.36
CA LEU A 64 -20.72 0.17 7.47
C LEU A 64 -21.37 -0.74 8.49
N SER A 65 -20.70 -1.80 8.92
CA SER A 65 -21.22 -2.65 10.00
C SER A 65 -20.20 -2.83 11.10
N TYR A 66 -20.69 -2.94 12.33
CA TYR A 66 -19.90 -3.22 13.52
C TYR A 66 -20.57 -4.33 14.32
N HIS A 67 -19.81 -5.36 14.66
CA HIS A 67 -20.28 -6.51 15.42
C HIS A 67 -19.36 -6.79 16.60
N LEU A 68 -19.90 -6.72 17.83
CA LEU A 68 -19.17 -7.14 19.03
C LEU A 68 -19.20 -8.66 19.15
N ASN A 69 -18.06 -9.30 19.43
CA ASN A 69 -17.98 -10.75 19.58
C ASN A 69 -18.88 -11.28 20.72
N THR A 70 -19.18 -10.42 21.71
CA THR A 70 -20.03 -10.73 22.87
C THR A 70 -21.52 -10.46 22.65
N ASN A 71 -21.91 -9.87 21.52
CA ASN A 71 -23.29 -9.46 21.26
C ASN A 71 -23.80 -10.05 19.93
N PRO A 72 -24.92 -10.79 19.92
CA PRO A 72 -25.45 -11.38 18.69
C PRO A 72 -26.03 -10.35 17.70
N LYS A 73 -26.27 -9.10 18.10
CA LYS A 73 -26.78 -8.05 17.20
C LYS A 73 -25.66 -7.22 16.62
N SER A 74 -25.48 -7.30 15.31
CA SER A 74 -24.65 -6.34 14.56
C SER A 74 -25.37 -5.00 14.44
N TYR A 75 -24.58 -3.93 14.48
CA TYR A 75 -25.02 -2.59 14.13
C TYR A 75 -24.63 -2.33 12.67
N THR A 76 -25.53 -1.74 11.89
CA THR A 76 -25.31 -1.44 10.47
C THR A 76 -25.78 -0.02 10.17
N LEU A 77 -24.95 0.72 9.46
CA LEU A 77 -25.18 2.07 8.99
C LEU A 77 -25.09 2.07 7.46
N GLN A 78 -26.13 2.58 6.80
CA GLN A 78 -26.15 2.80 5.37
C GLN A 78 -25.81 4.26 5.08
N LEU A 79 -24.82 4.50 4.23
CA LEU A 79 -24.46 5.85 3.79
C LEU A 79 -25.28 6.27 2.56
N ASN A 80 -25.14 7.54 2.17
CA ASN A 80 -25.91 8.11 1.06
C ASN A 80 -25.69 7.31 -0.24
N PRO A 81 -26.75 6.78 -0.87
CA PRO A 81 -26.63 6.12 -2.16
C PRO A 81 -26.62 7.15 -3.30
N ALA A 82 -26.36 6.66 -4.51
CA ALA A 82 -26.38 7.43 -5.76
C ALA A 82 -25.39 8.61 -5.83
N VAL A 83 -24.29 8.50 -5.09
CA VAL A 83 -23.20 9.50 -5.08
C VAL A 83 -22.03 9.05 -5.94
N ARG A 84 -21.26 10.02 -6.46
CA ARG A 84 -20.10 9.75 -7.34
C ARG A 84 -18.84 9.37 -6.58
N GLU A 85 -18.76 9.74 -5.32
CA GLU A 85 -17.63 9.46 -4.43
C GLU A 85 -18.15 8.82 -3.14
N SER A 86 -17.29 8.13 -2.41
CA SER A 86 -17.65 7.56 -1.10
C SER A 86 -18.13 8.66 -0.16
N ASP A 87 -19.30 8.45 0.46
CA ASP A 87 -19.90 9.42 1.37
C ASP A 87 -19.22 9.39 2.74
N LEU A 88 -18.45 8.34 3.05
CA LEU A 88 -17.83 8.10 4.35
C LEU A 88 -16.99 9.29 4.85
N LEU A 89 -16.25 9.96 3.96
CA LEU A 89 -15.40 11.10 4.35
C LEU A 89 -16.24 12.30 4.80
N GLU A 90 -17.33 12.59 4.08
CA GLU A 90 -18.21 13.70 4.37
C GLU A 90 -19.12 13.38 5.56
N TYR A 91 -19.59 12.14 5.67
CA TYR A 91 -20.40 11.65 6.78
C TYR A 91 -19.76 11.94 8.14
N VAL A 92 -18.46 11.63 8.28
CA VAL A 92 -17.72 11.87 9.55
C VAL A 92 -17.61 13.37 9.90
N LYS A 93 -17.67 14.27 8.92
CA LYS A 93 -17.58 15.72 9.14
C LYS A 93 -18.91 16.36 9.53
N ARG A 94 -20.04 15.70 9.28
CA ARG A 94 -21.37 16.25 9.54
C ARG A 94 -21.58 16.50 11.04
N PRO A 95 -22.18 17.64 11.43
CA PRO A 95 -22.39 18.00 12.83
C PRO A 95 -23.55 17.24 13.49
N ASP A 96 -24.60 16.91 12.72
CA ASP A 96 -25.89 16.48 13.26
C ASP A 96 -26.12 14.96 13.26
N GLU A 97 -25.07 14.17 12.98
CA GLU A 97 -25.18 12.70 12.94
C GLU A 97 -25.19 12.09 14.35
N ASN A 98 -25.91 10.97 14.50
CA ASN A 98 -25.93 10.23 15.76
C ASN A 98 -24.49 9.84 16.18
N LEU A 99 -24.19 9.98 17.47
CA LEU A 99 -22.88 9.68 18.05
C LEU A 99 -22.38 8.27 17.71
N LYS A 100 -23.26 7.27 17.73
CA LYS A 100 -22.91 5.88 17.42
C LYS A 100 -22.52 5.72 15.95
N ASP A 101 -23.31 6.30 15.06
CA ASP A 101 -23.10 6.26 13.61
C ASP A 101 -21.77 6.93 13.25
N LYS A 102 -21.53 8.12 13.81
CA LYS A 102 -20.28 8.88 13.64
C LYS A 102 -19.07 8.12 14.18
N GLN A 103 -19.22 7.41 15.31
CA GLN A 103 -18.16 6.58 15.87
C GLN A 103 -17.82 5.41 14.95
N THR A 104 -18.82 4.64 14.49
CA THR A 104 -18.62 3.53 13.54
C THR A 104 -17.97 4.01 12.25
N ALA A 105 -18.46 5.11 11.68
CA ALA A 105 -17.88 5.72 10.48
C ALA A 105 -16.43 6.15 10.70
N SER A 106 -16.11 6.77 11.83
CA SER A 106 -14.75 7.21 12.15
C SER A 106 -13.77 6.06 12.32
N VAL A 107 -14.20 4.95 12.95
CA VAL A 107 -13.38 3.74 13.12
C VAL A 107 -13.06 3.13 11.76
N ILE A 108 -14.07 2.88 10.92
CA ILE A 108 -13.87 2.30 9.59
C ILE A 108 -13.05 3.21 8.68
N LEU A 109 -13.30 4.53 8.69
CA LEU A 109 -12.47 5.51 7.98
C LEU A 109 -11.00 5.40 8.38
N LYS A 110 -10.72 5.25 9.68
CA LYS A 110 -9.36 5.08 10.20
C LYS A 110 -8.74 3.75 9.75
N LEU A 111 -9.50 2.66 9.79
CA LEU A 111 -9.06 1.34 9.31
C LEU A 111 -8.70 1.38 7.82
N LEU A 112 -9.58 1.92 6.98
CA LEU A 112 -9.36 2.07 5.54
C LEU A 112 -8.17 2.98 5.22
N ARG A 113 -7.97 4.07 5.96
CA ARG A 113 -6.79 4.95 5.80
C ARG A 113 -5.48 4.26 6.19
N ASN A 114 -5.55 3.26 7.06
CA ASN A 114 -4.40 2.46 7.45
C ASN A 114 -4.14 1.28 6.50
N CYS A 115 -5.09 0.92 5.63
CA CYS A 115 -4.86 0.01 4.52
C CYS A 115 -3.94 0.67 3.49
N LYS A 116 -2.65 0.34 3.56
CA LYS A 116 -1.67 0.80 2.57
C LYS A 116 -1.63 -0.15 1.40
N VAL A 117 -1.76 0.41 0.21
CA VAL A 117 -1.53 -0.31 -1.03
C VAL A 117 -0.07 -0.12 -1.40
N PHE A 118 0.66 -1.22 -1.52
CA PHE A 118 2.02 -1.21 -2.02
C PHE A 118 2.00 -1.59 -3.50
N HIS A 119 2.49 -0.69 -4.35
CA HIS A 119 2.47 -0.82 -5.81
C HIS A 119 3.88 -1.11 -6.33
N PHE A 120 4.43 -2.26 -5.97
CA PHE A 120 5.73 -2.71 -6.47
C PHE A 120 5.68 -3.20 -7.94
N HIS A 121 4.69 -2.76 -8.72
CA HIS A 121 4.53 -3.16 -10.11
C HIS A 121 5.37 -2.31 -11.06
N ASP A 122 5.62 -1.04 -10.71
CA ASP A 122 6.51 -0.16 -11.46
C ASP A 122 7.98 -0.53 -11.19
N THR A 123 8.44 -1.50 -11.96
CA THR A 123 9.84 -1.79 -12.19
C THR A 123 10.18 -1.39 -13.62
N SER A 124 9.73 -0.23 -14.09
CA SER A 124 10.24 0.32 -15.35
C SER A 124 11.68 0.82 -15.19
N MET A 125 12.35 1.13 -16.30
CA MET A 125 13.70 1.73 -16.25
C MET A 125 13.74 3.06 -15.48
N ASN A 126 12.61 3.77 -15.39
CA ASN A 126 12.47 5.04 -14.66
C ASN A 126 11.97 4.86 -13.21
N ALA A 127 11.75 3.62 -12.76
CA ALA A 127 11.31 3.35 -11.40
C ALA A 127 12.34 3.89 -10.40
N ARG A 128 11.86 4.59 -9.36
CA ARG A 128 12.71 5.23 -8.35
C ARG A 128 13.67 4.26 -7.67
N VAL A 129 13.25 2.99 -7.50
CA VAL A 129 14.08 1.92 -6.92
C VAL A 129 15.36 1.63 -7.72
N ARG A 130 15.40 1.98 -9.02
CA ARG A 130 16.58 1.86 -9.87
C ARG A 130 17.48 3.10 -9.87
N GLY A 131 16.99 4.21 -9.35
CA GLY A 131 17.74 5.45 -9.25
C GLY A 131 18.56 5.55 -7.98
N GLN A 132 19.20 6.70 -7.82
CA GLN A 132 19.71 7.12 -6.51
C GLN A 132 18.55 7.72 -5.70
N GLY A 133 18.46 7.34 -4.43
CA GLY A 133 17.51 7.89 -3.46
C GLY A 133 18.19 8.80 -2.46
N TYR A 134 17.45 9.73 -1.86
CA TYR A 134 17.93 10.53 -0.74
C TYR A 134 18.13 9.63 0.49
N ILE A 135 19.30 9.71 1.13
CA ILE A 135 19.71 8.75 2.16
C ILE A 135 18.86 8.82 3.44
N GLU A 136 18.31 10.00 3.76
CA GLU A 136 17.45 10.20 4.94
C GLU A 136 15.98 9.82 4.69
N ASP A 137 15.61 9.48 3.44
CA ASP A 137 14.31 8.87 3.14
C ASP A 137 14.31 7.38 3.56
N ASN A 138 14.55 7.12 4.83
CA ASN A 138 14.76 5.78 5.40
C ASN A 138 13.83 5.50 6.61
N HIS A 139 12.91 6.42 6.89
CA HIS A 139 12.04 6.37 8.07
C HIS A 139 11.06 5.19 8.03
N TYR A 140 10.57 4.87 6.83
CA TYR A 140 9.71 3.75 6.49
C TYR A 140 9.91 3.38 5.02
N LEU A 141 9.53 2.16 4.60
CA LEU A 141 9.54 1.79 3.18
C LEU A 141 8.39 2.49 2.42
N ASN A 142 8.70 3.16 1.32
CA ASN A 142 7.72 3.82 0.47
C ASN A 142 6.80 2.82 -0.24
N SER A 143 5.57 3.24 -0.52
CA SER A 143 4.55 2.40 -1.17
C SER A 143 4.93 1.87 -2.56
N ASP A 144 5.81 2.59 -3.27
CA ASP A 144 6.39 2.23 -4.57
C ASP A 144 7.75 1.50 -4.45
N GLY A 145 8.30 1.37 -3.24
CA GLY A 145 9.63 0.82 -2.99
C GLY A 145 10.78 1.74 -3.42
N GLY A 146 10.50 3.00 -3.77
CA GLY A 146 11.47 3.92 -4.36
C GLY A 146 12.68 4.25 -3.46
N ASN A 147 12.52 4.11 -2.14
CA ASN A 147 13.56 4.37 -1.16
C ASN A 147 14.23 3.11 -0.60
N LEU A 148 14.09 1.97 -1.29
CA LEU A 148 14.60 0.67 -0.82
C LEU A 148 16.08 0.72 -0.39
N ALA A 149 16.94 1.40 -1.16
CA ALA A 149 18.37 1.54 -0.83
C ALA A 149 18.59 2.23 0.52
N ALA A 150 17.93 3.38 0.73
CA ALA A 150 18.03 4.16 1.96
C ALA A 150 17.44 3.40 3.16
N PHE A 151 16.30 2.74 2.96
CA PHE A 151 15.67 1.95 4.01
C PHE A 151 16.52 0.76 4.45
N LEU A 152 17.06 -0.02 3.50
CA LEU A 152 17.96 -1.14 3.80
C LEU A 152 19.26 -0.68 4.45
N PHE A 153 19.77 0.50 4.07
CA PHE A 153 20.96 1.08 4.67
C PHE A 153 20.73 1.35 6.16
N ARG A 154 19.59 1.95 6.53
CA ARG A 154 19.21 2.12 7.94
C ARG A 154 19.11 0.78 8.67
N LEU A 155 18.52 -0.24 8.05
CA LEU A 155 18.44 -1.57 8.67
C LEU A 155 19.83 -2.17 8.93
N LYS A 156 20.78 -1.94 8.01
CA LYS A 156 22.15 -2.43 8.07
C LYS A 156 23.00 -1.71 9.13
N GLU A 157 22.88 -0.38 9.23
CA GLU A 157 23.72 0.44 10.12
C GLU A 157 23.28 0.44 11.58
N ASN A 158 22.02 0.08 11.88
CA ASN A 158 21.54 0.01 13.26
C ASN A 158 21.59 -1.43 13.81
N PRO A 159 22.32 -1.68 14.93
CA PRO A 159 22.44 -3.01 15.53
C PRO A 159 21.12 -3.70 15.88
N GLU A 160 20.09 -2.93 16.29
CA GLU A 160 18.77 -3.48 16.65
C GLU A 160 18.02 -4.01 15.42
N THR A 161 18.24 -3.40 14.26
CA THR A 161 17.57 -3.75 13.00
C THR A 161 18.41 -4.65 12.10
N PHE A 162 19.72 -4.75 12.34
CA PHE A 162 20.65 -5.57 11.56
C PHE A 162 20.23 -7.04 11.41
N PRO A 163 19.66 -7.72 12.42
CA PRO A 163 19.15 -9.09 12.26
C PRO A 163 18.08 -9.22 11.18
N TYR A 164 17.24 -8.19 11.00
CA TYR A 164 16.20 -8.16 9.97
C TYR A 164 16.81 -7.98 8.58
N TYR A 165 17.83 -7.11 8.45
CA TYR A 165 18.63 -6.98 7.22
C TYR A 165 19.26 -8.32 6.82
N MET A 166 19.93 -8.99 7.75
CA MET A 166 20.56 -10.28 7.48
C MET A 166 19.55 -11.36 7.10
N LYS A 167 18.37 -11.37 7.75
CA LYS A 167 17.27 -12.25 7.38
C LYS A 167 16.84 -11.95 5.94
N PHE A 168 16.60 -10.70 5.60
CA PHE A 168 16.23 -10.27 4.26
C PHE A 168 17.25 -10.72 3.20
N VAL A 169 18.56 -10.48 3.40
CA VAL A 169 19.63 -10.93 2.49
C VAL A 169 19.56 -12.44 2.25
N ARG A 170 19.36 -13.26 3.30
CA ARG A 170 19.21 -14.72 3.17
C ARG A 170 18.00 -15.13 2.33
N TYR A 171 16.89 -14.38 2.39
CA TYR A 171 15.73 -14.65 1.54
C TYR A 171 16.00 -14.27 0.08
N ILE A 172 16.69 -13.15 -0.16
CA ILE A 172 17.11 -12.76 -1.52
C ILE A 172 18.01 -13.83 -2.13
N GLN A 173 18.98 -14.33 -1.38
CA GLN A 173 19.89 -15.41 -1.81
C GLN A 173 19.17 -16.71 -2.21
N LYS A 174 17.96 -16.97 -1.69
CA LYS A 174 17.16 -18.14 -2.10
C LYS A 174 16.50 -17.96 -3.47
N VAL A 175 16.14 -16.73 -3.83
CA VAL A 175 15.44 -16.41 -5.09
C VAL A 175 16.42 -15.95 -6.18
N MET A 176 17.56 -15.38 -5.78
CA MET A 176 18.63 -14.90 -6.63
C MET A 176 19.97 -15.49 -6.12
N PRO A 177 20.33 -16.74 -6.47
CA PRO A 177 21.48 -17.45 -5.88
C PRO A 177 22.83 -16.77 -6.09
N GLN A 178 22.98 -15.98 -7.15
CA GLN A 178 24.17 -15.21 -7.47
C GLN A 178 24.33 -13.97 -6.57
N PHE A 179 23.25 -13.50 -5.93
CA PHE A 179 23.29 -12.35 -5.04
C PHE A 179 24.14 -12.65 -3.81
N GLY A 180 25.16 -11.82 -3.55
CA GLY A 180 25.97 -11.88 -2.34
C GLY A 180 25.36 -11.04 -1.22
N ASP A 181 25.54 -9.71 -1.33
CA ASP A 181 25.01 -8.72 -0.39
C ASP A 181 24.85 -7.36 -1.11
N PHE A 182 24.12 -6.43 -0.50
CA PHE A 182 24.07 -5.04 -0.95
C PHE A 182 25.31 -4.25 -0.53
N ASP A 183 25.79 -3.42 -1.44
CA ASP A 183 26.85 -2.45 -1.25
C ASP A 183 26.23 -1.06 -1.03
N LEU A 184 25.59 -0.90 0.12
CA LEU A 184 24.86 0.31 0.49
C LEU A 184 25.82 1.33 1.11
N ALA A 185 26.32 2.24 0.28
CA ALA A 185 27.17 3.33 0.71
C ALA A 185 26.71 4.66 0.09
N PRO A 186 26.88 5.79 0.80
CA PRO A 186 26.68 7.11 0.23
C PRO A 186 27.49 7.31 -1.06
N SER A 187 26.92 7.99 -2.05
CA SER A 187 27.63 8.30 -3.28
C SER A 187 28.80 9.23 -3.01
N GLU A 188 29.97 8.93 -3.60
CA GLU A 188 31.16 9.79 -3.49
C GLU A 188 30.92 11.19 -4.07
N ARG A 189 30.10 11.30 -5.12
CA ARG A 189 29.75 12.58 -5.76
C ARG A 189 28.79 13.41 -4.91
N ASN A 190 27.93 12.75 -4.14
CA ASN A 190 26.98 13.40 -3.25
C ASN A 190 26.57 12.45 -2.12
N LYS A 191 27.11 12.70 -0.92
CA LYS A 191 26.87 11.85 0.26
C LYS A 191 25.42 11.83 0.73
N ASN A 192 24.56 12.72 0.22
CA ASN A 192 23.14 12.72 0.52
C ASN A 192 22.35 11.67 -0.29
N TYR A 193 23.00 10.97 -1.23
CA TYR A 193 22.34 10.01 -2.10
C TYR A 193 22.96 8.62 -2.00
N ILE A 194 22.12 7.61 -2.17
CA ILE A 194 22.50 6.19 -2.09
C ILE A 194 21.83 5.40 -3.21
N ALA A 195 22.50 4.36 -3.70
CA ALA A 195 21.98 3.45 -4.73
C ALA A 195 21.86 2.03 -4.20
N LEU A 196 20.95 1.25 -4.79
CA LEU A 196 20.76 -0.17 -4.48
C LEU A 196 21.82 -1.03 -5.20
N ASN A 197 23.09 -0.73 -4.96
CA ASN A 197 24.20 -1.51 -5.51
C ASN A 197 24.34 -2.84 -4.78
N TRP A 198 24.90 -3.83 -5.47
CA TRP A 198 25.08 -5.17 -4.92
C TRP A 198 26.33 -5.85 -5.45
N ARG A 199 26.76 -6.91 -4.78
CA ARG A 199 27.92 -7.73 -5.15
C ARG A 199 27.51 -9.17 -5.35
N ASP A 200 28.15 -9.84 -6.31
CA ASP A 200 27.97 -11.26 -6.55
C ASP A 200 28.60 -12.08 -5.43
N LYS A 201 27.98 -13.22 -5.08
CA LYS A 201 28.45 -14.11 -4.01
C LYS A 201 29.78 -14.80 -4.35
N ASN A 202 30.01 -15.08 -5.63
CA ASN A 202 31.18 -15.80 -6.14
C ASN A 202 32.29 -14.84 -6.58
N SER A 203 31.96 -13.57 -6.89
CA SER A 203 32.94 -12.55 -7.27
C SER A 203 32.57 -11.17 -6.71
N SER A 204 33.25 -10.78 -5.62
CA SER A 204 33.06 -9.48 -4.98
C SER A 204 33.78 -8.32 -5.69
N GLN A 205 34.56 -8.62 -6.73
CA GLN A 205 35.39 -7.64 -7.45
C GLN A 205 34.56 -6.63 -8.24
N TYR A 206 33.39 -7.04 -8.74
CA TYR A 206 32.51 -6.18 -9.52
C TYR A 206 31.38 -5.63 -8.65
N LEU A 207 31.19 -4.32 -8.73
CA LEU A 207 30.06 -3.63 -8.15
C LEU A 207 28.94 -3.56 -9.19
N PHE A 208 27.80 -4.18 -8.89
CA PHE A 208 26.64 -4.18 -9.77
C PHE A 208 25.67 -3.07 -9.36
N GLY A 209 25.15 -2.37 -10.36
CA GLY A 209 24.12 -1.35 -10.16
C GLY A 209 22.72 -1.94 -10.11
N PRO A 210 21.73 -1.16 -9.64
CA PRO A 210 20.33 -1.63 -9.57
C PRO A 210 19.70 -1.93 -10.93
N HIS A 211 20.21 -1.33 -12.01
CA HIS A 211 19.77 -1.61 -13.38
C HIS A 211 20.10 -3.04 -13.84
N GLN A 212 21.00 -3.75 -13.15
CA GLN A 212 21.37 -5.13 -13.45
C GLN A 212 20.55 -6.15 -12.64
N ILE A 213 19.57 -5.68 -11.85
CA ILE A 213 18.63 -6.54 -11.14
C ILE A 213 17.40 -6.73 -12.03
N SER A 214 16.98 -7.99 -12.21
CA SER A 214 15.76 -8.29 -12.98
C SER A 214 14.53 -7.65 -12.33
N ASP A 215 13.52 -7.31 -13.14
CA ASP A 215 12.22 -6.82 -12.65
C ASP A 215 11.64 -7.71 -11.55
N GLY A 216 11.61 -9.03 -11.78
CA GLY A 216 11.08 -10.00 -10.82
C GLY A 216 11.83 -9.98 -9.49
N SER A 217 13.16 -9.88 -9.54
CA SER A 217 14.01 -9.79 -8.35
C SER A 217 13.79 -8.48 -7.58
N LEU A 218 13.65 -7.33 -8.27
CA LEU A 218 13.35 -6.04 -7.62
C LEU A 218 11.98 -6.05 -6.93
N ARG A 219 10.94 -6.58 -7.59
CA ARG A 219 9.62 -6.72 -6.98
C ARG A 219 9.68 -7.61 -5.73
N PHE A 220 10.38 -8.74 -5.84
CA PHE A 220 10.58 -9.65 -4.73
C PHE A 220 11.34 -8.98 -3.58
N MET A 221 12.39 -8.19 -3.87
CA MET A 221 13.11 -7.43 -2.85
C MET A 221 12.19 -6.47 -2.11
N CYS A 222 11.40 -5.65 -2.81
CA CYS A 222 10.46 -4.72 -2.19
C CYS A 222 9.43 -5.44 -1.30
N LEU A 223 8.85 -6.54 -1.80
CA LEU A 223 7.89 -7.38 -1.04
C LEU A 223 8.55 -8.04 0.18
N ALA A 224 9.74 -8.61 0.01
CA ALA A 224 10.47 -9.25 1.08
C ALA A 224 10.83 -8.24 2.17
N THR A 225 11.28 -7.03 1.80
CA THR A 225 11.54 -5.95 2.76
C THR A 225 10.26 -5.55 3.49
N LEU A 226 9.15 -5.35 2.77
CA LEU A 226 7.86 -5.01 3.37
C LEU A 226 7.42 -6.02 4.44
N LEU A 227 7.59 -7.31 4.16
CA LEU A 227 7.15 -8.42 5.04
C LEU A 227 8.14 -8.76 6.15
N LEU A 228 9.44 -8.53 5.93
CA LEU A 228 10.50 -8.91 6.87
C LEU A 228 11.02 -7.75 7.71
N GLN A 229 10.63 -6.51 7.44
CA GLN A 229 11.05 -5.35 8.26
C GLN A 229 10.52 -5.43 9.71
N PRO A 230 11.15 -4.72 10.66
CA PRO A 230 10.64 -4.58 12.02
C PRO A 230 9.25 -3.93 12.05
N GLN A 231 8.36 -4.43 12.91
CA GLN A 231 7.01 -3.86 13.09
C GLN A 231 7.00 -2.41 13.62
N SER A 232 8.09 -1.96 14.25
CA SER A 232 8.27 -0.58 14.70
C SER A 232 8.50 0.40 13.55
N LEU A 233 9.00 -0.10 12.40
CA LEU A 233 9.30 0.71 11.20
C LEU A 233 8.20 0.69 10.15
N LEU A 234 7.15 -0.13 10.37
CA LEU A 234 5.92 0.00 9.59
C LEU A 234 5.40 1.43 9.77
N GLN A 235 5.12 2.10 8.66
CA GLN A 235 4.63 3.47 8.67
C GLN A 235 3.28 3.53 9.41
N ARG A 236 3.32 3.85 10.71
CA ARG A 236 2.14 4.12 11.52
C ARG A 236 1.71 5.54 11.21
N ASN A 237 0.47 5.71 10.76
CA ASN A 237 -0.11 7.05 10.68
C ASN A 237 -0.28 7.54 12.13
N TYR A 238 0.67 8.33 12.62
CA TYR A 238 0.44 9.19 13.79
C TYR A 238 -0.53 10.26 13.31
N ILE A 239 -1.81 10.04 13.54
CA ILE A 239 -2.82 11.06 13.39
C ILE A 239 -3.02 11.61 14.80
N GLY A 240 -2.56 12.85 15.02
CA GLY A 240 -2.95 13.64 16.18
C GLY A 240 -4.42 14.00 16.14
#